data_AF-A0A835NH85-F1
#
_entry.id   AF-A0A835NH85-F1
#
_cell.length_a   1.000
_cell.length_b   1.000
_cell.length_c   1.000
_cell.angle_alpha   90.00
_cell.angle_beta   90.00
_cell.angle_gamma   90.00
#
_symmetry.space_group_name_H-M   'P 1'
#
loop_
_entity.id
_entity.type
_entity.pdbx_description
1 polymer ?
#
loop_
_entity_poly.entity_id
_entity_poly.type
_entity_poly.pdbx_seq_one_letter_code
_entity_poly.pdbx_strand_id
1 'polypeptide(L)'
;MVDCIYLEILHSSSPELEEAREILRKVERRELYKFLGETRPKSKKEILKSNILAQSIANSKPKKDPPDVELKAENFIVDVIRMDYGMKEQNPIDKVHFYCKADPLKAVKITKEQVSNFLPIIFMEQVVRVYYKSQDPHIISAAKQYFVQWCMQNDFTKPQICDGSQSFPLLALLVIAVCGLY
;
A
#
# COMPACT_ATOMS: atom_id res chain seq x y z
N MET A 1 -22.94 -11.46 -14.20
CA MET A 1 -22.81 -10.88 -12.85
C MET A 1 -22.61 -9.39 -13.06
N VAL A 2 -23.55 -8.58 -12.60
CA VAL A 2 -23.58 -7.12 -12.82
C VAL A 2 -23.69 -6.44 -11.46
N ASP A 3 -23.42 -5.15 -11.41
CA ASP A 3 -23.43 -4.36 -10.17
C ASP A 3 -24.79 -4.34 -9.46
N CYS A 4 -25.88 -4.82 -10.09
CA CYS A 4 -27.20 -4.92 -9.45
C CYS A 4 -27.20 -5.81 -8.19
N ILE A 5 -26.26 -6.75 -8.06
CA ILE A 5 -26.11 -7.59 -6.86
C ILE A 5 -25.87 -6.73 -5.61
N TYR A 6 -25.18 -5.60 -5.75
CA TYR A 6 -24.98 -4.67 -4.64
C TYR A 6 -26.34 -4.18 -4.09
N LEU A 7 -27.24 -3.75 -4.98
CA LEU A 7 -28.57 -3.25 -4.62
C LEU A 7 -29.48 -4.38 -4.13
N GLU A 8 -29.39 -5.57 -4.73
CA GLU A 8 -30.14 -6.75 -4.31
C GLU A 8 -29.83 -7.12 -2.86
N ILE A 9 -28.54 -7.16 -2.48
CA ILE A 9 -28.13 -7.45 -1.11
C ILE A 9 -28.58 -6.33 -0.17
N LEU A 10 -28.35 -5.08 -0.54
CA LEU A 10 -28.65 -3.90 0.29
C LEU A 10 -30.15 -3.80 0.63
N HIS A 11 -31.02 -4.11 -0.33
CA HIS A 11 -32.49 -4.05 -0.18
C HIS A 11 -33.14 -5.40 0.15
N SER A 12 -32.35 -6.46 0.33
CA SER A 12 -32.89 -7.76 0.74
C SER A 12 -33.49 -7.71 2.15
N SER A 13 -34.55 -8.48 2.37
CA SER A 13 -35.14 -8.70 3.70
C SER A 13 -34.77 -10.05 4.31
N SER A 14 -33.96 -10.85 3.59
CA SER A 14 -33.57 -12.18 4.03
C SER A 14 -32.64 -12.09 5.26
N PRO A 15 -32.85 -12.92 6.29
CA PRO A 15 -32.00 -12.96 7.48
C PRO A 15 -30.61 -13.54 7.17
N GLU A 16 -30.50 -14.43 6.18
CA GLU A 16 -29.21 -15.00 5.77
C GLU A 16 -28.23 -13.95 5.23
N LEU A 17 -28.75 -12.82 4.73
CA LEU A 17 -27.96 -11.72 4.16
C LEU A 17 -27.72 -10.55 5.13
N GLU A 18 -28.11 -10.66 6.40
CA GLU A 18 -28.00 -9.54 7.36
C GLU A 18 -26.55 -9.05 7.51
N GLU A 19 -25.58 -9.94 7.64
CA GLU A 19 -24.17 -9.55 7.80
C GLU A 19 -23.64 -8.81 6.57
N ALA A 20 -23.91 -9.32 5.37
CA ALA A 20 -23.50 -8.70 4.13
C ALA A 20 -24.16 -7.32 3.95
N ARG A 21 -25.47 -7.23 4.23
CA ARG A 21 -26.26 -5.99 4.17
C ARG A 21 -25.71 -4.95 5.14
N GLU A 22 -25.32 -5.34 6.35
CA GLU A 22 -24.74 -4.42 7.33
C GLU A 22 -23.36 -3.89 6.89
N ILE A 23 -22.53 -4.72 6.26
CA ILE A 23 -21.26 -4.26 5.67
C ILE A 23 -21.52 -3.19 4.60
N LEU A 24 -22.51 -3.39 3.71
CA LEU A 24 -22.83 -2.41 2.66
C LEU A 24 -23.38 -1.11 3.24
N ARG A 25 -24.23 -1.18 4.27
CA ARG A 25 -24.73 0.02 4.98
C ARG A 25 -23.60 0.82 5.63
N LYS A 26 -22.58 0.16 6.18
CA LYS A 26 -21.38 0.85 6.68
C LYS A 26 -20.63 1.58 5.58
N VAL A 27 -20.58 1.04 4.37
CA VAL A 27 -20.01 1.72 3.20
C VAL A 27 -20.82 2.99 2.87
N GLU A 28 -22.14 2.92 2.84
CA GLU A 28 -23.02 4.08 2.59
C GLU A 28 -22.88 5.17 3.66
N ARG A 29 -22.77 4.77 4.93
CA ARG A 29 -22.56 5.68 6.07
C ARG A 29 -21.12 6.17 6.23
N ARG A 30 -20.20 5.73 5.35
CA ARG A 30 -18.77 6.02 5.41
C ARG A 30 -18.08 5.54 6.71
N GLU A 31 -18.63 4.52 7.36
CA GLU A 31 -18.07 3.82 8.52
C GLU A 31 -17.02 2.78 8.08
N LEU A 32 -16.06 3.23 7.27
CA LEU A 32 -15.02 2.38 6.68
C LEU A 32 -13.94 2.04 7.70
N TYR A 33 -13.29 0.88 7.51
CA TYR A 33 -12.08 0.53 8.24
C TYR A 33 -11.03 1.65 8.14
N LYS A 34 -10.36 1.94 9.26
CA LYS A 34 -9.47 3.08 9.36
C LYS A 34 -8.10 2.73 8.81
N PHE A 35 -7.62 3.57 7.90
CA PHE A 35 -6.27 3.48 7.37
C PHE A 35 -5.24 3.88 8.43
N LEU A 36 -4.28 2.99 8.71
CA LEU A 36 -3.21 3.24 9.68
C LEU A 36 -1.97 3.85 9.00
N GLY A 37 -1.69 3.44 7.77
CA GLY A 37 -0.59 3.96 6.97
C GLY A 37 -0.14 3.00 5.87
N GLU A 38 0.87 3.46 5.13
CA GLU A 38 1.47 2.75 4.01
C GLU A 38 2.98 2.60 4.23
N THR A 39 3.53 1.44 3.86
CA THR A 39 4.98 1.21 3.85
C THR A 39 5.43 0.34 2.68
N ARG A 40 6.73 0.30 2.40
CA ARG A 40 7.38 -0.45 1.33
C ARG A 40 8.53 -1.30 1.89
N PRO A 41 8.73 -2.53 1.42
CA PRO A 41 9.94 -3.30 1.73
C PRO A 41 11.17 -2.59 1.17
N LYS A 42 12.22 -2.42 1.97
CA LYS A 42 13.50 -1.90 1.47
C LYS A 42 14.27 -2.93 0.64
N SER A 43 14.09 -4.21 0.97
CA SER A 43 14.67 -5.30 0.20
C SER A 43 13.75 -5.75 -0.93
N LYS A 44 14.31 -6.29 -2.02
CA LYS A 44 13.55 -6.87 -3.14
C LYS A 44 12.84 -8.20 -2.78
N LYS A 45 12.73 -8.55 -1.49
CA LYS A 45 12.07 -9.78 -1.06
C LYS A 45 10.57 -9.62 -1.22
N GLU A 46 9.99 -10.53 -1.99
CA GLU A 46 8.56 -10.56 -2.23
C GLU A 46 7.80 -10.93 -0.96
N ILE A 47 6.88 -10.06 -0.56
CA ILE A 47 5.95 -10.33 0.54
C ILE A 47 4.81 -11.17 -0.01
N LEU A 48 4.68 -12.40 0.49
CA LEU A 48 3.78 -13.40 -0.09
C LEU A 48 2.46 -13.62 0.65
N LYS A 49 2.32 -13.25 1.94
CA LYS A 49 1.15 -13.68 2.75
C LYS A 49 0.66 -12.61 3.73
N SER A 50 -0.53 -12.04 3.48
CA SER A 50 -1.19 -11.04 4.32
C SER A 50 -1.53 -11.52 5.73
N ASN A 51 -2.02 -12.76 5.89
CA ASN A 51 -2.44 -13.30 7.20
C ASN A 51 -1.29 -13.38 8.23
N ILE A 52 -0.06 -13.65 7.75
CA ILE A 52 1.13 -13.68 8.60
C ILE A 52 1.49 -12.26 9.06
N LEU A 53 1.29 -11.26 8.20
CA LEU A 53 1.59 -9.87 8.51
C LEU A 53 0.66 -9.34 9.60
N ALA A 54 -0.65 -9.65 9.55
CA ALA A 54 -1.60 -9.22 10.58
C ALA A 54 -1.21 -9.73 11.98
N GLN A 55 -0.81 -11.00 12.09
CA GLN A 55 -0.30 -11.57 13.34
C GLN A 55 1.02 -10.93 13.76
N SER A 56 1.93 -10.72 12.82
CA SER A 56 3.22 -10.07 13.09
C SER A 56 3.03 -8.64 13.61
N ILE A 57 2.09 -7.87 13.05
CA ILE A 57 1.76 -6.51 13.51
C ILE A 57 1.17 -6.56 14.93
N ALA A 58 0.23 -7.47 15.19
CA ALA A 58 -0.37 -7.61 16.52
C ALA A 58 0.67 -7.97 17.61
N ASN A 59 1.73 -8.72 17.25
CA ASN A 59 2.83 -9.07 18.15
C ASN A 59 3.87 -7.95 18.32
N SER A 60 3.82 -6.88 17.51
CA SER A 60 4.75 -5.75 17.55
C SER A 60 4.33 -4.65 18.52
N LYS A 61 3.88 -5.01 19.73
CA LYS A 61 3.55 -4.03 20.77
C LYS A 61 4.79 -3.19 21.11
N PRO A 62 4.68 -1.84 21.13
CA PRO A 62 5.80 -0.97 21.52
C PRO A 62 6.30 -1.30 22.92
N LYS A 63 7.63 -1.39 23.09
CA LYS A 63 8.25 -1.66 24.40
C LYS A 63 8.32 -0.43 25.30
N LYS A 64 8.45 0.76 24.69
CA LYS A 64 8.50 2.04 25.38
C LYS A 64 7.09 2.64 25.33
N ASP A 65 6.57 3.04 26.48
CA ASP A 65 5.23 3.64 26.65
C ASP A 65 4.13 2.85 25.91
N PRO A 66 3.94 1.54 26.26
CA PRO A 66 2.96 0.70 25.58
C PRO A 66 1.55 1.27 25.76
N PRO A 67 0.70 1.24 24.71
CA PRO A 67 -0.70 1.56 24.86
C PRO A 67 -1.40 0.51 25.74
N ASP A 68 -2.40 0.97 26.49
CA ASP A 68 -3.19 0.17 27.44
C ASP A 68 -4.21 -0.77 26.76
N VAL A 69 -4.26 -0.74 25.42
CA VAL A 69 -5.18 -1.56 24.62
C VAL A 69 -4.41 -2.73 24.01
N GLU A 70 -4.98 -3.93 24.12
CA GLU A 70 -4.49 -5.10 23.42
C GLU A 70 -5.24 -5.29 22.08
N LEU A 71 -4.49 -5.32 20.98
CA LEU A 71 -5.04 -5.38 19.64
C LEU A 71 -4.99 -6.81 19.11
N LYS A 72 -6.13 -7.28 18.58
CA LYS A 72 -6.23 -8.62 17.98
C LYS A 72 -5.84 -8.61 16.50
N ALA A 73 -5.17 -9.66 16.06
CA ALA A 73 -4.77 -9.84 14.66
C ALA A 73 -5.96 -9.85 13.68
N GLU A 74 -7.11 -10.40 14.08
CA GLU A 74 -8.35 -10.48 13.28
C GLU A 74 -8.95 -9.12 12.87
N ASN A 75 -8.52 -8.05 13.56
CA ASN A 75 -8.97 -6.69 13.30
C ASN A 75 -8.02 -5.91 12.37
N PHE A 76 -6.82 -6.43 12.12
CA PHE A 76 -5.91 -5.87 11.12
C PHE A 76 -6.25 -6.40 9.74
N ILE A 77 -6.40 -5.49 8.78
CA ILE A 77 -6.48 -5.82 7.36
C ILE A 77 -5.18 -5.34 6.72
N VAL A 78 -4.44 -6.27 6.11
CA VAL A 78 -3.18 -5.98 5.42
C VAL A 78 -3.35 -6.25 3.95
N ASP A 79 -3.20 -5.19 3.16
CA ASP A 79 -3.30 -5.22 1.70
C ASP A 79 -1.89 -5.06 1.10
N VAL A 80 -1.47 -6.05 0.31
CA VAL A 80 -0.15 -6.09 -0.33
C VAL A 80 -0.36 -5.86 -1.82
N ILE A 81 -0.10 -4.63 -2.25
CA ILE A 81 -0.31 -4.17 -3.62
C ILE A 81 1.01 -4.30 -4.38
N ARG A 82 0.98 -5.01 -5.51
CA ARG A 82 2.08 -5.03 -6.48
C ARG A 82 1.83 -3.98 -7.54
N MET A 83 2.79 -3.11 -7.77
CA MET A 83 2.76 -2.14 -8.86
C MET A 83 3.89 -2.50 -9.83
N ASP A 84 3.53 -2.84 -11.06
CA ASP A 84 4.48 -3.16 -12.11
C ASP A 84 4.00 -2.69 -13.49
N TYR A 85 4.85 -2.85 -14.50
CA TYR A 85 4.58 -2.37 -15.87
C TYR A 85 3.78 -3.40 -16.70
N GLY A 86 2.95 -4.23 -16.05
CA GLY A 86 2.20 -5.33 -16.64
C GLY A 86 3.03 -6.59 -16.90
N MET A 87 4.31 -6.58 -16.50
CA MET A 87 5.29 -7.61 -16.81
C MET A 87 6.19 -7.97 -15.62
N LYS A 88 5.69 -7.81 -14.39
CA LYS A 88 6.46 -8.02 -13.14
C LYS A 88 7.77 -7.21 -13.19
N GLU A 89 8.91 -7.81 -12.91
CA GLU A 89 10.22 -7.13 -12.86
C GLU A 89 10.79 -6.79 -14.25
N GLN A 90 10.13 -7.19 -15.34
CA GLN A 90 10.61 -7.00 -16.70
C GLN A 90 10.15 -5.66 -17.29
N ASN A 91 11.01 -5.04 -18.09
CA ASN A 91 10.65 -3.89 -18.91
C ASN A 91 9.84 -4.36 -20.13
N PRO A 92 8.56 -3.96 -20.29
CA PRO A 92 7.77 -4.36 -21.45
C PRO A 92 8.35 -3.86 -22.77
N ILE A 93 9.08 -2.73 -22.76
CA ILE A 93 9.66 -2.15 -23.98
C ILE A 93 10.70 -3.07 -24.63
N ASP A 94 11.36 -3.94 -23.86
CA ASP A 94 12.35 -4.91 -24.38
C ASP A 94 11.68 -5.99 -25.28
N LYS A 95 10.36 -6.12 -25.19
CA LYS A 95 9.53 -7.03 -25.99
C LYS A 95 8.83 -6.33 -27.16
N VAL A 96 8.98 -5.02 -27.29
CA VAL A 96 8.44 -4.23 -28.41
C VAL A 96 9.44 -4.23 -29.56
N HIS A 97 8.92 -4.34 -30.79
CA HIS A 97 9.69 -4.11 -32.00
C HIS A 97 9.26 -2.78 -32.62
N PHE A 98 10.25 -2.02 -33.07
CA PHE A 98 10.08 -0.73 -33.73
C PHE A 98 10.50 -0.83 -35.19
N TYR A 99 10.17 0.19 -35.99
CA TYR A 99 10.66 0.35 -37.35
C TYR A 99 11.13 1.78 -37.56
N CYS A 100 11.99 1.99 -38.56
CA CYS A 100 12.47 3.32 -38.93
C CYS A 100 11.69 3.82 -40.15
N LYS A 101 11.41 5.14 -40.23
CA LYS A 101 10.73 5.74 -41.40
C LYS A 101 11.43 5.42 -42.73
N ALA A 102 12.76 5.33 -42.71
CA ALA A 102 13.57 5.00 -43.89
C ALA A 102 13.46 3.53 -44.31
N ASP A 103 13.09 2.62 -43.40
CA ASP A 103 12.94 1.19 -43.67
C ASP A 103 11.80 0.60 -42.82
N PRO A 104 10.53 0.75 -43.26
CA PRO A 104 9.37 0.34 -42.47
C PRO A 104 9.17 -1.17 -42.34
N LEU A 105 9.80 -1.98 -43.20
CA LEU A 105 9.65 -3.44 -43.21
C LEU A 105 10.63 -4.13 -42.26
N LYS A 106 11.64 -3.41 -41.77
CA LYS A 106 12.65 -3.94 -40.87
C LYS A 106 12.31 -3.65 -39.42
N ALA A 107 12.06 -4.72 -38.67
CA ALA A 107 11.90 -4.67 -37.22
C ALA A 107 13.26 -4.47 -36.53
N VAL A 108 13.32 -3.55 -35.57
CA VAL A 108 14.47 -3.29 -34.72
C VAL A 108 14.06 -3.25 -33.26
N LYS A 109 15.02 -3.50 -32.36
CA LYS A 109 14.85 -3.28 -30.92
C LYS A 109 15.56 -1.99 -30.51
N ILE A 110 14.99 -1.30 -29.54
CA ILE A 110 15.60 -0.12 -28.91
C ILE A 110 15.87 -0.49 -27.46
N THR A 111 17.13 -0.37 -27.03
CA THR A 111 17.51 -0.67 -25.65
C THR A 111 17.31 0.57 -24.77
N LYS A 112 17.20 0.36 -23.45
CA LYS A 112 16.96 1.45 -22.49
C LYS A 112 18.01 2.56 -22.59
N GLU A 113 19.27 2.19 -22.79
CA GLU A 113 20.43 3.08 -22.88
C GLU A 113 20.35 4.01 -24.08
N GLN A 114 19.66 3.58 -25.15
CA GLN A 114 19.46 4.38 -26.36
C GLN A 114 18.34 5.41 -26.20
N VAL A 115 17.48 5.27 -25.18
CA VAL A 115 16.33 6.15 -24.98
C VAL A 115 16.67 7.27 -24.01
N SER A 116 16.97 6.95 -22.75
CA SER A 116 17.24 7.95 -21.72
C SER A 116 17.74 7.32 -20.42
N ASN A 117 18.68 7.99 -19.76
CA ASN A 117 19.14 7.65 -18.41
C ASN A 117 18.11 7.98 -17.31
N PHE A 118 17.06 8.75 -17.62
CA PHE A 118 15.98 9.07 -16.67
C PHE A 118 14.92 7.97 -16.55
N LEU A 119 15.06 6.87 -17.30
CA LEU A 119 14.10 5.77 -17.26
C LEU A 119 14.23 4.93 -15.97
N PRO A 120 13.10 4.43 -15.42
CA PRO A 120 13.08 3.57 -14.25
C PRO A 120 14.04 2.38 -14.37
N ILE A 121 14.80 2.12 -13.30
CA ILE A 121 15.69 0.94 -13.21
C ILE A 121 14.93 -0.26 -12.62
N ILE A 122 13.88 0.01 -11.86
CA ILE A 122 13.04 -0.97 -11.18
C ILE A 122 11.65 -0.90 -11.82
N PHE A 123 11.13 -2.04 -12.29
CA PHE A 123 9.84 -2.15 -12.97
C PHE A 123 8.75 -2.78 -12.11
N MET A 124 9.08 -3.19 -10.89
CA MET A 124 8.14 -3.74 -9.92
C MET A 124 8.45 -3.20 -8.52
N GLU A 125 7.43 -2.71 -7.84
CA GLU A 125 7.44 -2.37 -6.42
C GLU A 125 6.28 -3.02 -5.67
N GLN A 126 6.44 -3.18 -4.35
CA GLN A 126 5.38 -3.64 -3.46
C GLN A 126 5.05 -2.55 -2.45
N VAL A 127 3.76 -2.37 -2.21
CA VAL A 127 3.21 -1.41 -1.26
C VAL A 127 2.33 -2.16 -0.28
N VAL A 128 2.59 -1.99 1.02
CA VAL A 128 1.81 -2.60 2.10
C VAL A 128 0.96 -1.51 2.75
N ARG A 129 -0.37 -1.67 2.67
CA ARG A 129 -1.35 -0.81 3.34
C ARG A 129 -1.98 -1.57 4.50
N VAL A 130 -2.08 -0.91 5.64
CA VAL A 130 -2.65 -1.51 6.84
C VAL A 130 -3.88 -0.71 7.28
N TYR A 131 -4.95 -1.43 7.57
CA TYR A 131 -6.20 -0.89 8.10
C TYR A 131 -6.59 -1.60 9.39
N TYR A 132 -7.45 -0.95 10.18
CA TYR A 132 -8.02 -1.51 11.40
C TYR A 132 -9.54 -1.38 11.40
N LYS A 133 -10.24 -2.41 11.87
CA LYS A 133 -11.71 -2.48 11.81
C LYS A 133 -12.44 -1.51 12.75
N SER A 134 -11.81 -1.10 13.85
CA SER A 134 -12.42 -0.20 14.85
C SER A 134 -12.62 1.22 14.33
N GLN A 135 -13.61 1.93 14.88
CA GLN A 135 -13.81 3.38 14.68
C GLN A 135 -13.28 4.21 15.86
N ASP A 136 -12.93 3.58 16.98
CA ASP A 136 -12.51 4.26 18.21
C ASP A 136 -11.14 4.94 18.03
N PRO A 137 -11.05 6.28 18.18
CA PRO A 137 -9.79 7.02 18.03
C PRO A 137 -8.65 6.54 18.94
N HIS A 138 -8.95 6.08 20.17
CA HIS A 138 -7.94 5.57 21.09
C HIS A 138 -7.36 4.24 20.59
N ILE A 139 -8.22 3.34 20.12
CA ILE A 139 -7.81 2.05 19.53
C ILE A 139 -7.01 2.29 18.26
N ILE A 140 -7.42 3.24 17.41
CA ILE A 140 -6.70 3.57 16.17
C ILE A 140 -5.34 4.19 16.46
N SER A 141 -5.24 5.07 17.45
CA SER A 141 -3.95 5.63 17.88
C SER A 141 -3.01 4.53 18.35
N ALA A 142 -3.49 3.59 19.17
CA ALA A 142 -2.72 2.41 19.56
C ALA A 142 -2.31 1.57 18.34
N ALA A 143 -3.23 1.30 17.41
CA ALA A 143 -2.96 0.50 16.21
C ALA A 143 -1.89 1.14 15.31
N LYS A 144 -1.87 2.46 15.17
CA LYS A 144 -0.80 3.20 14.47
C LYS A 144 0.56 2.97 15.13
N GLN A 145 0.63 2.96 16.47
CA GLN A 145 1.89 2.70 17.18
C GLN A 145 2.41 1.28 16.95
N TYR A 146 1.53 0.27 16.99
CA TYR A 146 1.89 -1.12 16.65
C TYR A 146 2.43 -1.21 15.22
N PHE A 147 1.77 -0.55 14.27
CA PHE A 147 2.19 -0.55 12.87
C PHE A 147 3.56 0.12 12.67
N VAL A 148 3.82 1.27 13.30
CA VAL A 148 5.12 1.93 13.23
C VAL A 148 6.22 1.05 13.82
N GLN A 149 5.97 0.46 14.98
CA GLN A 149 6.91 -0.45 15.64
C GLN A 149 7.22 -1.68 14.76
N TRP A 150 6.19 -2.26 14.15
CA TRP A 150 6.33 -3.37 13.20
C TRP A 150 7.19 -3.00 11.99
N CYS A 151 6.99 -1.78 11.43
CA CYS A 151 7.79 -1.29 10.32
C CYS A 151 9.29 -1.18 10.67
N MET A 152 9.59 -0.68 11.88
CA MET A 152 10.96 -0.57 12.37
C MET A 152 11.64 -1.93 12.57
N GLN A 153 10.89 -2.95 12.99
CA GLN A 153 11.41 -4.30 13.24
C GLN A 153 11.72 -5.09 11.96
N ASN A 154 11.00 -4.81 10.88
CA ASN A 154 11.05 -5.61 9.64
C ASN A 154 11.78 -4.90 8.48
N ASP A 155 12.55 -3.84 8.79
CA ASP A 155 13.29 -3.04 7.81
C ASP A 155 12.42 -2.50 6.65
N PHE A 156 11.19 -2.11 6.98
CA PHE A 156 10.31 -1.40 6.06
C PHE A 156 10.67 0.09 6.01
N THR A 157 10.23 0.78 4.95
CA THR A 157 10.34 2.25 4.91
C THR A 157 9.58 2.88 6.07
N LYS A 158 9.97 4.10 6.46
CA LYS A 158 9.20 4.86 7.44
C LYS A 158 7.77 5.03 6.90
N PRO A 159 6.73 4.68 7.68
CA PRO A 159 5.36 4.78 7.20
C PRO A 159 4.99 6.20 6.82
N GLN A 160 4.29 6.35 5.70
CA GLN A 160 3.59 7.59 5.39
C GLN A 160 2.26 7.55 6.15
N ILE A 161 2.23 8.20 7.32
CA ILE A 161 1.01 8.33 8.11
C ILE A 161 0.28 9.57 7.60
N CYS A 162 -0.95 9.39 7.12
CA CYS A 162 -1.86 10.50 6.82
C CYS A 162 -2.42 11.03 8.14
N ASP A 163 -1.58 11.70 8.93
CA ASP A 163 -2.08 12.64 9.92
C ASP A 163 -2.21 13.98 9.18
N GLY A 164 -3.35 14.67 9.35
CA GLY A 164 -3.59 16.00 8.75
C GLY A 164 -2.54 17.06 9.13
N SER A 165 -1.59 16.72 9.99
CA SER A 165 -0.30 17.37 10.13
C SER A 165 0.75 16.63 9.29
N GLN A 166 1.00 17.11 8.08
CA GLN A 166 2.26 16.84 7.40
C GLN A 166 3.41 17.37 8.26
N SER A 167 3.91 16.56 9.20
CA SER A 167 5.28 16.74 9.68
C SER A 167 6.18 16.05 8.66
N PHE A 168 6.46 16.77 7.57
CA PHE A 168 7.66 16.48 6.80
C PHE A 168 8.83 16.44 7.79
N PRO A 169 9.64 15.37 7.82
CA PRO A 169 10.87 15.43 8.58
C PRO A 169 11.68 16.60 8.01
N LEU A 170 12.15 17.49 8.90
CA LEU A 170 13.02 18.65 8.63
C LEU A 170 14.24 18.34 7.72
N LEU A 171 14.52 17.07 7.44
CA LEU A 171 15.50 16.61 6.45
C LEU A 171 15.15 16.98 5.00
N ALA A 172 13.88 17.21 4.64
CA ALA A 172 13.54 17.67 3.29
C ALA A 172 13.93 19.14 3.03
N LEU A 173 13.98 19.97 4.08
CA LEU A 173 14.43 21.36 3.97
C LEU A 173 15.95 21.47 3.79
N LEU A 174 16.72 20.50 4.29
CA LEU A 174 18.18 20.47 4.12
C LEU A 174 18.61 20.13 2.68
N VAL A 175 17.84 19.33 1.94
CA VAL A 175 18.20 19.02 0.54
C VAL A 175 17.91 20.21 -0.39
N ILE A 176 16.85 20.98 -0.13
CA ILE A 176 16.56 22.20 -0.91
C ILE A 176 17.56 23.32 -0.56
N ALA A 177 18.01 23.41 0.70
CA ALA A 177 19.02 24.39 1.10
C ALA A 177 20.43 24.08 0.56
N VAL A 178 20.76 22.80 0.31
CA VAL A 178 22.09 22.41 -0.19
C VAL A 178 22.17 22.37 -1.73
N CYS A 179 21.05 22.20 -2.44
CA CYS A 179 21.03 22.25 -3.91
C CYS A 179 20.74 23.66 -4.50
N GLY A 180 20.68 24.70 -3.66
CA GLY A 180 20.38 26.08 -4.07
C GLY A 180 21.59 27.03 -4.19
N LEU A 181 22.82 26.52 -4.09
CA LEU A 181 24.04 27.28 -4.36
C LEU A 181 25.08 26.34 -4.96
N TYR A 182 25.11 26.24 -6.29
CA TYR A 182 26.28 26.21 -7.18
C TYR A 182 25.82 26.22 -8.63
#